data_AF-A0AAV4C233-F1
#
_entry.id   AF-A0AAV4C233-F1
#
_cell.length_a   1.000
_cell.length_b   1.000
_cell.length_c   1.000
_cell.angle_alpha   90.00
_cell.angle_beta   90.00
_cell.angle_gamma   90.00
#
_symmetry.space_group_name_H-M   'P 1'
#
loop_
_entity.id
_entity.type
_entity.pdbx_description
1 polymer ?
#
loop_
_entity_poly.entity_id
_entity_poly.type
_entity_poly.pdbx_seq_one_letter_code
_entity_poly.pdbx_strand_id
1 'polypeptide(L)'
;MELESMNTLLFTNLQLLGMDILAMEGKYHVPFNKEMFTLPNKAGSEAVFHFLFNRLNPGLFKEQFRDCWPVLDRKAELQFRKICHTWLTSIQADDPDAHLPRINASLLLSPGGRKFVHLLYRFSTYVLTKTMTKEHVTVHSSCRLKKFGVGWGKPIGGVHRYTSFPGPAFTDC
;
A
#
# COMPACT_ATOMS: atom_id res chain seq x y z
N MET A 1 9.20 -8.42 -22.74
CA MET A 1 8.70 -8.80 -21.39
C MET A 1 7.28 -9.33 -21.52
N GLU A 2 7.06 -10.54 -21.04
CA GLU A 2 5.79 -11.26 -21.10
C GLU A 2 4.81 -10.76 -20.03
N LEU A 3 3.51 -10.97 -20.26
CA LEU A 3 2.45 -10.47 -19.37
C LEU A 3 2.54 -11.12 -17.98
N GLU A 4 2.80 -12.42 -17.92
CA GLU A 4 2.93 -13.19 -16.68
C GLU A 4 4.09 -12.70 -15.80
N SER A 5 5.22 -12.34 -16.43
CA SER A 5 6.35 -11.76 -15.71
C SER A 5 5.99 -10.39 -15.13
N MET A 6 5.29 -9.53 -15.88
CA MET A 6 4.85 -8.21 -15.38
C MET A 6 3.86 -8.35 -14.24
N ASN A 7 2.93 -9.30 -14.34
CA ASN A 7 1.98 -9.64 -13.29
C ASN A 7 2.70 -10.08 -12.00
N THR A 8 3.67 -10.98 -12.15
CA THR A 8 4.48 -11.46 -11.01
C THR A 8 5.25 -10.31 -10.37
N LEU A 9 5.92 -9.48 -11.19
CA LEU A 9 6.68 -8.33 -10.69
C LEU A 9 5.79 -7.30 -10.01
N LEU A 10 4.64 -6.97 -10.59
CA LEU A 10 3.65 -6.10 -9.97
C LEU A 10 3.23 -6.65 -8.60
N PHE A 11 2.87 -7.93 -8.53
CA PHE A 11 2.46 -8.56 -7.28
C PHE A 11 3.56 -8.48 -6.22
N THR A 12 4.80 -8.83 -6.58
CA THR A 12 5.96 -8.68 -5.71
C THR A 12 6.15 -7.24 -5.24
N ASN A 13 6.04 -6.25 -6.13
CA ASN A 13 6.17 -4.84 -5.77
C ASN A 13 5.10 -4.39 -4.76
N LEU A 14 3.86 -4.85 -4.92
CA LEU A 14 2.78 -4.53 -3.97
C LEU A 14 3.06 -5.13 -2.59
N GLN A 15 3.55 -6.37 -2.53
CA GLN A 15 3.96 -6.99 -1.28
C GLN A 15 5.14 -6.25 -0.63
N LEU A 16 6.15 -5.85 -1.42
CA LEU A 16 7.30 -5.07 -0.94
C LEU A 16 6.89 -3.70 -0.40
N LEU A 17 5.86 -3.08 -0.98
CA LEU A 17 5.29 -1.83 -0.48
C LEU A 17 4.46 -2.01 0.81
N GLY A 18 4.22 -3.25 1.24
CA GLY A 18 3.50 -3.59 2.46
C GLY A 18 1.98 -3.73 2.29
N MET A 19 1.51 -4.09 1.10
CA MET A 19 0.09 -4.40 0.87
C MET A 19 -0.27 -5.74 1.55
N ASP A 20 -1.22 -5.72 2.47
CA ASP A 20 -1.77 -6.92 3.08
C ASP A 20 -2.85 -7.52 2.16
N ILE A 21 -2.51 -8.65 1.52
CA ILE A 21 -3.37 -9.34 0.56
C ILE A 21 -4.63 -9.87 1.25
N LEU A 22 -4.50 -10.45 2.44
CA LEU A 22 -5.62 -11.09 3.15
C LEU A 22 -6.66 -10.05 3.58
N ALA A 23 -6.19 -8.90 4.08
CA ALA A 23 -7.07 -7.79 4.45
C ALA A 23 -7.82 -7.21 3.23
N MET A 24 -7.17 -7.17 2.07
CA MET A 24 -7.75 -6.64 0.84
C MET A 24 -8.74 -7.62 0.21
N GLU A 25 -8.43 -8.91 0.17
CA GLU A 25 -9.35 -9.97 -0.28
C GLU A 25 -10.63 -9.98 0.57
N GLY A 26 -10.50 -9.88 1.89
CA GLY A 26 -11.65 -9.81 2.81
C GLY A 26 -12.50 -8.56 2.61
N LYS A 27 -11.90 -7.43 2.20
CA LYS A 27 -12.61 -6.15 2.03
C LYS A 27 -13.32 -6.01 0.69
N TYR A 28 -12.69 -6.48 -0.40
CA TYR A 28 -13.23 -6.32 -1.75
C TYR A 28 -13.87 -7.60 -2.28
N HIS A 29 -13.77 -8.72 -1.56
CA HIS A 29 -14.24 -10.05 -2.01
C HIS A 29 -13.69 -10.44 -3.38
N VAL A 30 -12.46 -10.03 -3.66
CA VAL A 30 -11.78 -10.21 -4.94
C VAL A 30 -10.46 -10.92 -4.68
N PRO A 31 -10.12 -11.99 -5.42
CA PRO A 31 -8.84 -12.66 -5.25
C PRO A 31 -7.69 -11.75 -5.71
N PHE A 32 -6.76 -11.44 -4.82
CA PHE A 32 -5.56 -10.66 -5.11
C PHE A 32 -4.44 -11.65 -5.41
N ASN A 33 -4.38 -12.10 -6.67
CA ASN A 33 -3.36 -13.02 -7.16
C ASN A 33 -2.61 -12.44 -8.36
N LYS A 34 -1.61 -13.17 -8.87
CA LYS A 34 -0.84 -12.77 -10.06
C LYS A 34 -1.72 -12.65 -11.32
N GLU A 35 -2.90 -13.25 -11.32
CA GLU A 35 -3.83 -13.26 -12.45
C GLU A 35 -5.02 -12.30 -12.25
N MET A 36 -4.95 -11.39 -11.27
CA MET A 36 -6.08 -10.53 -10.90
C MET A 36 -6.50 -9.53 -11.98
N PHE A 37 -5.64 -9.31 -12.98
CA PHE A 37 -5.89 -8.46 -14.16
C PHE A 37 -5.96 -9.23 -15.48
N THR A 38 -6.01 -10.57 -15.42
CA THR A 38 -6.35 -11.41 -16.58
C THR A 38 -7.77 -11.10 -17.03
N LEU A 39 -8.68 -10.87 -16.07
CA LEU A 39 -10.03 -10.35 -16.28
C LEU A 39 -10.11 -8.88 -15.84
N PRO A 40 -10.99 -8.07 -16.46
CA PRO A 40 -11.17 -6.67 -16.08
C PRO A 40 -11.74 -6.56 -14.65
N ASN A 41 -10.93 -6.07 -13.73
CA ASN A 41 -11.24 -6.04 -12.31
C ASN A 41 -11.20 -4.61 -11.76
N LYS A 42 -12.38 -3.97 -11.73
CA LYS A 42 -12.50 -2.56 -11.34
C LYS A 42 -12.18 -2.35 -9.87
N ALA A 43 -12.86 -3.06 -8.98
CA ALA A 43 -12.66 -2.95 -7.54
C ALA A 43 -11.20 -3.22 -7.13
N GLY A 44 -10.58 -4.26 -7.70
CA GLY A 44 -9.16 -4.56 -7.47
C GLY A 44 -8.26 -3.43 -7.95
N SER A 45 -8.48 -2.88 -9.15
CA SER A 45 -7.67 -1.79 -9.67
C SER A 45 -7.78 -0.50 -8.85
N GLU A 46 -8.99 -0.14 -8.41
CA GLU A 46 -9.24 1.05 -7.60
C GLU A 46 -8.53 0.92 -6.25
N ALA A 47 -8.61 -0.26 -5.63
CA ALA A 47 -7.94 -0.56 -4.38
C ALA A 47 -6.41 -0.48 -4.50
N VAL A 48 -5.83 -1.02 -5.59
CA VAL A 48 -4.38 -0.93 -5.85
C VAL A 48 -3.95 0.51 -6.11
N PHE A 49 -4.66 1.26 -6.94
CA PHE A 49 -4.33 2.67 -7.20
C PHE A 49 -4.40 3.49 -5.91
N HIS A 50 -5.48 3.34 -5.14
CA HIS A 50 -5.64 4.01 -3.86
C HIS A 50 -4.46 3.74 -2.92
N PHE A 51 -4.04 2.47 -2.81
CA PHE A 51 -2.87 2.10 -2.01
C PHE A 51 -1.57 2.75 -2.53
N LEU A 52 -1.31 2.67 -3.83
CA LEU A 52 -0.09 3.21 -4.44
C LEU A 52 0.01 4.73 -4.29
N PHE A 53 -1.07 5.47 -4.55
CA PHE A 53 -1.11 6.93 -4.39
C PHE A 53 -0.89 7.35 -2.93
N ASN A 54 -1.50 6.64 -1.98
CA ASN A 54 -1.30 6.88 -0.56
C ASN A 54 0.16 6.62 -0.13
N ARG A 55 0.82 5.59 -0.69
CA ARG A 55 2.25 5.32 -0.44
C ARG A 55 3.17 6.35 -1.07
N LEU A 56 2.81 6.87 -2.25
CA LEU A 56 3.62 7.86 -2.95
C LEU A 56 3.64 9.19 -2.20
N ASN A 57 2.48 9.80 -1.96
CA ASN A 57 2.33 11.07 -1.23
C ASN A 57 1.02 11.09 -0.42
N PRO A 58 1.07 10.78 0.89
CA PRO A 58 -0.14 10.72 1.71
C PRO A 58 -0.80 12.09 1.94
N GLY A 59 -0.07 13.20 1.81
CA GLY A 59 -0.63 14.56 1.91
C GLY A 59 -1.58 14.85 0.74
N LEU A 60 -1.04 14.85 -0.48
CA LEU A 60 -1.80 15.06 -1.70
C LEU A 60 -2.92 14.01 -1.88
N PHE A 61 -2.67 12.78 -1.44
CA PHE A 61 -3.67 11.71 -1.46
C PHE A 61 -4.92 12.09 -0.65
N LYS A 62 -4.75 12.60 0.58
CA LYS A 62 -5.88 13.01 1.42
C LYS A 62 -6.68 14.17 0.83
N GLU A 63 -6.03 15.09 0.14
CA GLU A 63 -6.69 16.24 -0.49
C GLU A 63 -7.47 15.81 -1.73
N GLN A 64 -6.86 15.02 -2.61
CA GLN A 64 -7.50 14.62 -3.87
C GLN A 64 -8.57 13.54 -3.68
N PHE A 65 -8.37 12.58 -2.78
CA PHE A 65 -9.29 11.45 -2.60
C PHE A 65 -10.38 11.68 -1.53
N ARG A 66 -10.44 12.88 -0.94
CA ARG A 66 -11.42 13.21 0.11
C ARG A 66 -12.87 13.01 -0.32
N ASP A 67 -13.20 13.43 -1.55
CA ASP A 67 -14.58 13.51 -2.04
C ASP A 67 -14.95 12.35 -2.97
N CYS A 68 -14.01 11.47 -3.31
CA CYS A 68 -14.21 10.38 -4.27
C CYS A 68 -13.97 8.98 -3.69
N TRP A 69 -13.53 8.87 -2.44
CA TRP A 69 -13.31 7.60 -1.76
C TRP A 69 -14.20 7.46 -0.51
N PRO A 70 -14.92 6.33 -0.33
CA PRO A 70 -15.00 5.15 -1.18
C PRO A 70 -15.81 5.34 -2.47
N VAL A 71 -15.46 4.61 -3.53
CA VAL A 71 -16.16 4.65 -4.81
C VAL A 71 -17.49 3.89 -4.71
N LEU A 72 -18.53 4.57 -4.26
CA LEU A 72 -19.89 4.01 -4.14
C LEU A 72 -20.78 4.39 -5.33
N ASP A 73 -20.60 5.59 -5.86
CA ASP A 73 -21.41 6.14 -6.95
C ASP A 73 -20.65 6.20 -8.28
N ARG A 74 -21.39 6.13 -9.39
CA ARG A 74 -20.84 6.36 -10.74
C ARG A 74 -20.16 7.73 -10.88
N LYS A 75 -20.64 8.75 -10.15
CA LYS A 75 -20.00 10.07 -10.10
C LYS A 75 -18.62 10.00 -9.43
N ALA A 76 -18.52 9.30 -8.29
CA ALA A 76 -17.26 9.09 -7.59
C ALA A 76 -16.28 8.29 -8.46
N GLU A 77 -16.76 7.26 -9.18
CA GLU A 77 -15.96 6.44 -10.11
C GLU A 77 -15.36 7.30 -11.24
N LEU A 78 -16.14 8.24 -11.79
CA LEU A 78 -15.67 9.19 -12.81
C LEU A 78 -14.63 10.16 -12.25
N GLN A 79 -14.85 10.70 -11.05
CA GLN A 79 -13.89 11.60 -10.40
C GLN A 79 -12.59 10.89 -10.04
N PHE A 80 -12.67 9.69 -9.44
CA PHE A 80 -11.53 8.84 -9.13
C PHE A 80 -10.65 8.62 -10.36
N ARG A 81 -11.24 8.23 -11.48
CA ARG A 81 -10.52 8.04 -12.75
C ARG A 81 -9.86 9.31 -13.25
N LYS A 82 -10.55 10.44 -13.16
CA LYS A 82 -10.00 11.74 -13.58
C LYS A 82 -8.78 12.10 -12.72
N ILE A 83 -8.89 11.96 -11.41
CA ILE A 83 -7.81 12.20 -10.44
C ILE A 83 -6.62 11.28 -10.74
N CYS A 84 -6.86 9.97 -10.92
CA CYS A 84 -5.79 9.03 -11.27
C CYS A 84 -5.09 9.40 -12.59
N HIS A 85 -5.86 9.76 -13.63
CA HIS A 85 -5.30 10.16 -14.92
C HIS A 85 -4.45 11.43 -14.79
N THR A 86 -5.02 12.49 -14.20
CA THR A 86 -4.32 13.76 -13.98
C THR A 86 -3.06 13.59 -13.15
N TRP A 87 -3.12 12.81 -12.07
CA TRP A 87 -1.98 12.63 -11.19
C TRP A 87 -0.87 11.80 -11.85
N LEU A 88 -1.20 10.71 -12.57
CA LEU A 88 -0.21 9.95 -13.33
C LEU A 88 0.45 10.81 -14.42
N THR A 89 -0.32 11.67 -15.10
CA THR A 89 0.22 12.59 -16.10
C THR A 89 1.12 13.65 -15.48
N SER A 90 0.77 14.18 -14.31
CA SER A 90 1.64 15.11 -13.57
C SER A 90 2.97 14.45 -13.21
N ILE A 91 2.94 13.21 -12.70
CA ILE A 91 4.16 12.46 -12.38
C ILE A 91 5.02 12.24 -13.63
N GLN A 92 4.41 11.93 -14.77
CA GLN A 92 5.13 11.78 -16.03
C GLN A 92 5.78 13.10 -16.51
N ALA A 93 5.18 14.25 -16.20
CA ALA A 93 5.72 15.56 -16.53
C ALA A 93 6.81 16.01 -15.53
N ASP A 94 6.59 15.76 -14.24
CA ASP A 94 7.51 16.15 -13.16
C ASP A 94 8.76 15.26 -13.11
N ASP A 95 8.66 14.01 -13.55
CA ASP A 95 9.70 13.00 -13.38
C ASP A 95 9.90 12.16 -14.66
N PRO A 96 10.87 12.51 -15.52
CA PRO A 96 11.17 11.74 -16.72
C PRO A 96 11.72 10.34 -16.40
N ASP A 97 12.29 10.12 -15.21
CA ASP A 97 12.81 8.81 -14.78
C ASP A 97 11.69 7.84 -14.39
N ALA A 98 10.43 8.31 -14.27
CA ALA A 98 9.30 7.44 -14.03
C ALA A 98 9.05 6.45 -15.19
N HIS A 99 9.49 6.76 -16.41
CA HIS A 99 9.34 5.93 -17.61
C HIS A 99 7.92 5.34 -17.76
N LEU A 100 6.91 6.13 -17.38
CA LEU A 100 5.51 5.72 -17.44
C LEU A 100 5.08 5.63 -18.91
N PRO A 101 4.37 4.56 -19.31
CA PRO A 101 3.80 4.48 -20.65
C PRO A 101 2.70 5.52 -20.83
N ARG A 102 2.37 5.88 -22.08
CA ARG A 102 1.32 6.86 -22.38
C ARG A 102 -0.01 6.50 -21.71
N ILE A 103 -0.48 7.37 -20.82
CA ILE A 103 -1.67 7.15 -20.01
C ILE A 103 -2.91 7.56 -20.83
N ASN A 104 -3.73 6.58 -21.18
CA ASN A 104 -5.01 6.81 -21.85
C ASN A 104 -6.17 6.60 -20.86
N ALA A 105 -7.14 7.50 -20.82
CA ALA A 105 -8.32 7.36 -19.97
C ALA A 105 -9.09 6.05 -20.22
N SER A 106 -9.05 5.54 -21.46
CA SER A 106 -9.63 4.24 -21.80
C SER A 106 -8.99 3.05 -21.06
N LEU A 107 -7.71 3.15 -20.67
CA LEU A 107 -7.04 2.10 -19.90
C LEU A 107 -7.59 2.00 -18.47
N LEU A 108 -8.04 3.12 -17.91
CA LEU A 108 -8.65 3.16 -16.57
C LEU A 108 -10.13 2.76 -16.60
N LEU A 109 -10.79 2.74 -17.77
CA LEU A 109 -12.18 2.31 -17.93
C LEU A 109 -12.30 0.78 -17.86
N SER A 110 -11.32 0.09 -18.43
CA SER A 110 -11.25 -1.37 -18.51
C SER A 110 -9.91 -1.83 -17.93
N PRO A 111 -9.80 -1.94 -16.59
CA PRO A 111 -8.56 -2.31 -15.90
C PRO A 111 -8.27 -3.79 -16.10
N GLY A 112 -7.66 -4.11 -17.23
CA GLY A 112 -7.32 -5.46 -17.63
C GLY A 112 -6.41 -5.48 -18.86
N GLY A 113 -5.77 -6.63 -19.07
CA GLY A 113 -4.90 -6.86 -20.21
C GLY A 113 -3.52 -6.20 -20.11
N ARG A 114 -2.69 -6.48 -21.12
CA ARG A 114 -1.24 -6.23 -21.06
C ARG A 114 -0.85 -4.77 -20.85
N LYS A 115 -1.56 -3.83 -21.49
CA LYS A 115 -1.25 -2.39 -21.40
C LYS A 115 -1.52 -1.85 -19.99
N PHE A 116 -2.61 -2.31 -19.36
CA PHE A 116 -2.96 -1.91 -18.01
C PHE A 116 -1.95 -2.43 -16.99
N VAL A 117 -1.62 -3.73 -17.06
CA VAL A 117 -0.59 -4.34 -16.20
C VAL A 117 0.76 -3.65 -16.38
N HIS A 118 1.15 -3.32 -17.61
CA HIS A 118 2.40 -2.63 -17.88
C HIS A 118 2.46 -1.25 -17.20
N LEU A 119 1.39 -0.46 -17.31
CA LEU A 119 1.26 0.84 -16.63
C LEU A 119 1.38 0.67 -15.11
N LEU A 120 0.62 -0.28 -14.55
CA LEU A 120 0.54 -0.48 -13.11
C LEU A 120 1.85 -1.01 -12.52
N TYR A 121 2.52 -1.93 -13.22
CA TYR A 121 3.86 -2.40 -12.88
C TYR A 121 4.85 -1.23 -12.86
N ARG A 122 4.92 -0.43 -13.93
CA ARG A 122 5.82 0.73 -13.99
C ARG A 122 5.55 1.72 -12.87
N PHE A 123 4.27 1.99 -12.60
CA PHE A 123 3.88 2.86 -11.51
C PHE A 123 4.28 2.29 -10.13
N SER A 124 4.04 1.00 -9.89
CA SER A 124 4.45 0.35 -8.64
C SER A 124 5.97 0.39 -8.42
N THR A 125 6.76 0.16 -9.48
CA THR A 125 8.22 0.26 -9.43
C THR A 125 8.66 1.69 -9.14
N TYR A 126 8.02 2.69 -9.77
CA TYR A 126 8.30 4.09 -9.48
C TYR A 126 8.04 4.44 -8.01
N VAL A 127 6.88 4.03 -7.47
CA VAL A 127 6.54 4.23 -6.05
C VAL A 127 7.57 3.54 -5.17
N LEU A 128 7.97 2.31 -5.49
CA LEU A 128 9.00 1.57 -4.76
C LEU A 128 10.32 2.35 -4.73
N THR A 129 10.83 2.77 -5.89
CA THR A 129 12.05 3.57 -5.99
C THR A 129 11.95 4.84 -5.15
N LYS A 130 10.83 5.58 -5.24
CA LYS A 130 10.62 6.79 -4.42
C LYS A 130 10.57 6.49 -2.93
N THR A 131 9.96 5.38 -2.51
CA THR A 131 9.95 4.98 -1.10
C THR A 131 11.35 4.62 -0.60
N MET A 132 12.14 3.89 -1.39
CA MET A 132 13.52 3.52 -1.04
C MET A 132 14.43 4.76 -0.97
N THR A 133 14.31 5.70 -1.92
CA THR A 133 15.07 6.96 -1.88
C THR A 133 14.67 7.83 -0.69
N LYS A 134 13.38 7.93 -0.37
CA LYS A 134 12.89 8.64 0.83
C LYS A 134 13.46 8.00 2.10
N GLU A 135 13.49 6.67 2.17
CA GLU A 135 14.04 5.92 3.29
C GLU A 135 15.54 6.18 3.48
N HIS A 136 16.34 6.19 2.40
CA HIS A 136 17.78 6.51 2.43
C HIS A 136 18.10 7.91 2.99
N VAL A 137 17.23 8.91 2.78
CA VAL A 137 17.39 10.24 3.39
C VAL A 137 17.07 10.21 4.90
N THR A 138 16.13 9.38 5.33
CA THR A 138 15.80 9.20 6.75
C THR A 138 16.71 8.24 7.52
N VAL A 139 17.51 7.38 6.90
CA VAL A 139 18.46 6.52 7.66
C VAL A 139 19.60 7.34 8.27
N HIS A 140 19.84 8.58 7.80
CA HIS A 140 20.72 9.50 8.50
C HIS A 140 20.07 10.17 9.73
N SER A 141 18.78 9.92 10.01
CA SER A 141 18.05 10.60 11.09
C SER A 141 17.06 9.75 11.90
N SER A 142 16.81 8.47 11.59
CA SER A 142 15.83 7.70 12.39
C SER A 142 16.16 6.23 12.51
N CYS A 143 17.10 5.95 13.40
CA CYS A 143 16.98 4.81 14.30
C CYS A 143 15.65 4.94 15.06
N ARG A 144 14.53 4.47 14.48
CA ARG A 144 13.27 4.32 15.19
C ARG A 144 12.57 3.05 14.74
N LEU A 145 13.06 1.95 15.31
CA LEU A 145 12.32 0.73 15.58
C LEU A 145 10.83 1.04 15.78
N LYS A 146 9.99 0.60 14.84
CA LYS A 146 8.60 0.29 15.15
C LYS A 146 8.66 -0.89 16.12
N LYS A 147 8.59 -0.58 17.43
CA LYS A 147 8.25 -1.57 18.44
C LYS A 147 6.89 -2.15 18.05
N PHE A 148 6.89 -3.40 17.61
CA PHE A 148 5.72 -4.24 17.64
C PHE A 148 5.21 -4.23 19.08
N GLY A 149 4.08 -3.55 19.31
CA GLY A 149 3.37 -3.59 20.57
C GLY A 149 2.85 -5.00 20.77
N VAL A 150 3.60 -5.80 21.53
CA VAL A 150 3.12 -7.06 22.09
C VAL A 150 2.03 -6.69 23.09
N GLY A 151 0.76 -6.84 22.69
CA GLY A 151 -0.37 -6.70 23.58
C GLY A 151 -0.37 -7.86 24.57
N TRP A 152 0.20 -7.66 25.75
CA TRP A 152 0.05 -8.59 26.85
C TRP A 152 -1.39 -8.55 27.33
N GLY A 153 -2.11 -9.66 27.09
CA GLY A 153 -3.41 -9.93 27.68
C GLY A 153 -3.32 -9.84 29.20
N LYS A 154 -4.27 -9.11 29.79
CA LYS A 154 -4.46 -8.93 31.23
C LYS A 154 -4.55 -10.29 31.94
N PRO A 155 -3.90 -10.49 33.10
CA PRO A 155 -4.25 -11.58 33.98
C PRO A 155 -5.53 -11.22 34.75
N ILE A 156 -6.54 -12.08 34.58
CA ILE A 156 -7.75 -12.21 35.38
C ILE A 156 -7.37 -12.45 36.85
N GLY A 157 -8.03 -11.72 37.74
CA GLY A 157 -7.79 -11.75 39.19
C GLY A 157 -8.07 -13.12 39.82
N GLY A 158 -7.25 -13.45 40.81
CA GLY A 158 -7.41 -14.61 41.66
C GLY A 158 -6.70 -14.37 42.99
N VAL A 159 -7.52 -14.18 44.03
CA VAL A 159 -7.14 -14.00 45.43
C VAL A 159 -6.32 -15.19 45.92
N HIS A 160 -5.16 -14.95 46.57
CA HIS A 160 -4.81 -15.62 47.82
C HIS A 160 -3.69 -14.91 48.59
N ARG A 161 -4.10 -14.41 49.75
CA ARG A 161 -3.32 -13.96 50.91
C ARG A 161 -2.62 -15.17 51.53
N TYR A 162 -1.32 -15.13 51.87
CA TYR A 162 -0.73 -15.72 53.09
C TYR A 162 0.74 -15.25 53.31
N THR A 163 0.91 -14.50 54.41
CA THR A 163 1.99 -14.54 55.43
C THR A 163 3.48 -14.58 55.05
N SER A 164 4.17 -13.50 55.45
CA SER A 164 5.43 -13.39 56.23
C SER A 164 6.55 -14.43 56.07
N PHE A 165 7.79 -13.98 55.82
CA PHE A 165 8.98 -13.99 56.73
C PHE A 165 10.25 -13.45 55.99
N PRO A 166 11.30 -12.96 56.70
CA PRO A 166 12.27 -11.98 56.18
C PRO A 166 13.71 -12.48 55.93
N GLY A 167 14.43 -11.75 55.05
CA GLY A 167 15.91 -11.59 55.00
C GLY A 167 16.73 -12.61 54.19
N PRO A 168 18.05 -12.39 53.93
CA PRO A 168 18.85 -11.18 54.13
C PRO A 168 19.65 -10.72 52.87
N ALA A 169 20.35 -9.59 53.04
CA ALA A 169 21.18 -8.85 52.10
C ALA A 169 22.40 -9.61 51.54
N PHE A 170 22.86 -9.20 50.35
CA PHE A 170 24.27 -9.32 49.96
C PHE A 170 24.70 -8.08 49.14
N THR A 171 25.91 -7.64 49.47
CA THR A 171 26.59 -6.37 49.21
C THR A 171 27.38 -6.35 47.89
N ASP A 172 27.52 -5.14 47.35
CA ASP A 172 28.50 -4.71 46.35
C ASP A 172 29.96 -5.05 46.73
N CYS A 173 30.73 -5.44 45.71
CA CYS A 173 32.17 -5.19 45.55
C CYS A 173 32.44 -4.87 44.07
#